data_AF-A0A531N9W2-F1
#
_entry.id   AF-A0A531N9W2-F1
#
_cell.length_a   1.000
_cell.length_b   1.000
_cell.length_c   1.000
_cell.angle_alpha   90.00
_cell.angle_beta   90.00
_cell.angle_gamma   90.00
#
_symmetry.space_group_name_H-M   'P 1'
#
loop_
_entity.id
_entity.type
_entity.pdbx_description
1 polymer ?
#
loop_
_entity_poly.entity_id
_entity_poly.type
_entity_poly.pdbx_seq_one_letter_code
_entity_poly.pdbx_strand_id
1 'polypeptide(L)'
;MNVGNRTLPSTSHRDLVIVRAGDNSLHRGWGANDPNCEFDLIVSYFGSDPSAFRLPHENRVDYKGGKWDGIHALLSQQPELLDRYQYICLPDDDLEADRATIEAMFTNMRRLGLHIGQPSLTLDSYYSHLPFLRCKSFEFRLVDTIEIMAPCLRADVAAKMLPLFKNSMSGFGLDLLWTRLAEENHGTSAVFDALPVRHTRPVGAHLATTMLKTGRTPHNEYRQLASQYGFGEFFPLSYEAVDRKGRRWRSKPMIGLRMVADYLLDRKAFRQANRLMELLWRLLRRQYSKSVDLSQIILKP
;
A
#
# COMPACT_ATOMS: atom_id res chain seq x y z
N MET A 1 -30.96 7.99 14.52
CA MET A 1 -32.23 7.45 13.98
C MET A 1 -31.91 6.70 12.70
N ASN A 2 -32.51 5.51 12.57
CA ASN A 2 -32.44 4.53 11.49
C ASN A 2 -31.07 3.94 11.13
N VAL A 3 -30.70 2.91 11.91
CA VAL A 3 -29.83 1.81 11.46
C VAL A 3 -30.65 1.00 10.45
N GLY A 4 -30.80 1.52 9.22
CA GLY A 4 -31.40 0.78 8.13
C GLY A 4 -30.50 -0.42 7.78
N ASN A 5 -31.12 -1.58 7.59
CA ASN A 5 -30.52 -2.82 7.09
C ASN A 5 -29.35 -2.53 6.13
N ARG A 6 -28.12 -2.64 6.63
CA ARG A 6 -26.94 -2.65 5.79
C ARG A 6 -26.94 -4.00 5.09
N THR A 7 -27.15 -4.01 3.78
CA THR A 7 -26.74 -5.15 2.95
C THR A 7 -25.26 -5.35 3.19
N LEU A 8 -24.92 -6.36 3.97
CA LEU A 8 -23.57 -6.87 4.02
C LEU A 8 -23.13 -7.14 2.58
N PRO A 9 -21.87 -6.86 2.22
CA PRO A 9 -21.34 -7.19 0.90
C PRO A 9 -21.57 -8.68 0.56
N SER A 10 -21.40 -9.08 -0.69
CA SER A 10 -21.66 -10.47 -1.15
C SER A 10 -20.92 -11.51 -0.30
N THR A 11 -21.62 -12.50 0.27
CA THR A 11 -21.02 -13.55 1.12
C THR A 11 -20.02 -14.46 0.38
N SER A 12 -19.79 -14.26 -0.92
CA SER A 12 -18.82 -15.02 -1.72
C SER A 12 -17.43 -14.39 -1.80
N HIS A 13 -17.30 -13.07 -1.59
CA HIS A 13 -16.04 -12.37 -1.81
C HIS A 13 -15.08 -12.56 -0.63
N ARG A 14 -13.80 -12.76 -0.98
CA ARG A 14 -12.70 -12.94 -0.01
C ARG A 14 -11.77 -11.73 0.07
N ASP A 15 -12.02 -10.72 -0.76
CA ASP A 15 -11.17 -9.55 -0.92
C ASP A 15 -11.94 -8.27 -0.63
N LEU A 16 -11.34 -7.39 0.16
CA LEU A 16 -11.91 -6.10 0.54
C LEU A 16 -10.97 -4.97 0.13
N VAL A 17 -11.53 -3.93 -0.47
CA VAL A 17 -10.87 -2.63 -0.66
C VAL A 17 -11.49 -1.62 0.29
N ILE A 18 -10.68 -1.02 1.16
CA ILE A 18 -11.09 0.10 2.00
C ILE A 18 -10.36 1.34 1.53
N VAL A 19 -11.04 2.21 0.80
CA VAL A 19 -10.47 3.49 0.36
C VAL A 19 -10.79 4.58 1.37
N ARG A 20 -9.78 5.36 1.72
CA ARG A 20 -9.99 6.61 2.44
C ARG A 20 -10.30 7.74 1.46
N ALA A 21 -11.58 7.96 1.14
CA ALA A 21 -11.95 8.89 0.06
C ALA A 21 -12.24 10.33 0.51
N GLY A 22 -11.61 11.29 -0.17
CA GLY A 22 -12.06 12.69 -0.21
C GLY A 22 -12.98 12.95 -1.41
N ASP A 23 -13.45 14.20 -1.57
CA ASP A 23 -14.41 14.58 -2.62
C ASP A 23 -13.95 14.28 -4.05
N ASN A 24 -12.63 14.26 -4.26
CA ASN A 24 -12.02 14.02 -5.57
C ASN A 24 -11.50 12.58 -5.74
N SER A 25 -11.94 11.63 -4.90
CA SER A 25 -11.42 10.27 -4.96
C SER A 25 -11.63 9.60 -6.33
N LEU A 26 -10.64 8.84 -6.78
CA LEU A 26 -10.60 8.13 -8.06
C LEU A 26 -11.21 6.72 -8.01
N HIS A 27 -11.68 6.25 -6.85
CA HIS A 27 -12.11 4.86 -6.66
C HIS A 27 -13.21 4.38 -7.60
N ARG A 28 -14.01 5.29 -8.17
CA ARG A 28 -15.03 4.93 -9.18
C ARG A 28 -14.43 4.36 -10.46
N GLY A 29 -13.16 4.66 -10.75
CA GLY A 29 -12.42 4.05 -11.87
C GLY A 29 -12.04 2.58 -11.62
N TRP A 30 -12.14 2.09 -10.39
CA TRP A 30 -11.68 0.75 -10.00
C TRP A 30 -12.68 -0.37 -10.35
N GLY A 31 -13.85 -0.02 -10.87
CA GLY A 31 -14.83 -0.99 -11.40
C GLY A 31 -15.63 -1.77 -10.36
N ALA A 32 -15.73 -1.27 -9.11
CA ALA A 32 -16.55 -1.88 -8.05
C ALA A 32 -18.07 -1.89 -8.35
N ASN A 33 -18.50 -1.20 -9.41
CA ASN A 33 -19.87 -1.20 -9.90
C ASN A 33 -20.15 -2.34 -10.91
N ASP A 34 -19.12 -3.05 -11.39
CA ASP A 34 -19.28 -4.19 -12.29
C ASP A 34 -19.91 -5.37 -11.53
N PRO A 35 -21.00 -5.98 -12.02
CA PRO A 35 -21.59 -7.17 -11.38
C PRO A 35 -20.64 -8.36 -11.26
N ASN A 36 -19.57 -8.41 -12.05
CA ASN A 36 -18.54 -9.45 -12.01
C ASN A 36 -17.32 -9.04 -11.19
N CYS A 37 -17.38 -7.93 -10.44
CA CYS A 37 -16.31 -7.53 -9.55
C CYS A 37 -16.10 -8.57 -8.45
N GLU A 38 -14.85 -9.03 -8.27
CA GLU A 38 -14.51 -10.10 -7.33
C GLU A 38 -14.09 -9.60 -5.94
N PHE A 39 -14.11 -8.29 -5.72
CA PHE A 39 -13.82 -7.65 -4.43
C PHE A 39 -14.96 -6.76 -3.96
N ASP A 40 -15.07 -6.59 -2.65
CA ASP A 40 -15.99 -5.63 -2.04
C ASP A 40 -15.29 -4.29 -1.81
N LEU A 41 -16.05 -3.19 -1.91
CA LEU A 41 -15.55 -1.83 -1.68
C LEU A 41 -16.23 -1.20 -0.46
N ILE A 42 -15.44 -0.62 0.44
CA ILE A 42 -15.91 0.31 1.48
C ILE A 42 -15.26 1.67 1.26
N VAL A 43 -16.08 2.69 1.07
CA VAL A 43 -15.66 4.09 0.99
C VAL A 43 -15.66 4.70 2.39
N SER A 44 -14.51 4.74 3.05
CA SER A 44 -14.29 5.47 4.31
C SER A 44 -14.12 6.97 4.01
N TYR A 45 -15.20 7.72 4.02
CA TYR A 45 -15.28 9.07 3.45
C TYR A 45 -14.94 10.19 4.46
N PHE A 46 -14.11 11.15 4.07
CA PHE A 46 -13.80 12.38 4.85
C PHE A 46 -14.16 13.70 4.17
N GLY A 47 -14.61 13.66 2.92
CA GLY A 47 -14.97 14.85 2.17
C GLY A 47 -16.14 15.63 2.80
N SER A 48 -16.47 16.78 2.22
CA SER A 48 -17.49 17.68 2.78
C SER A 48 -18.88 17.50 2.16
N ASP A 49 -19.01 16.78 1.03
CA ASP A 49 -20.26 16.54 0.33
C ASP A 49 -21.10 15.40 0.96
N PRO A 50 -22.27 15.71 1.55
CA PRO A 50 -23.17 14.69 2.13
C PRO A 50 -23.72 13.70 1.09
N SER A 51 -23.78 14.09 -0.18
CA SER A 51 -24.37 13.35 -1.30
C SER A 51 -23.37 12.49 -2.08
N ALA A 52 -22.07 12.80 -2.01
CA ALA A 52 -21.03 12.07 -2.72
C ALA A 52 -20.97 10.59 -2.32
N PHE A 53 -20.62 9.70 -3.25
CA PHE A 53 -20.34 8.28 -2.95
C PHE A 53 -21.41 7.55 -2.09
N ARG A 54 -22.70 7.67 -2.46
CA ARG A 54 -23.84 7.01 -1.77
C ARG A 54 -24.45 5.84 -2.54
N LEU A 55 -23.81 5.37 -3.62
CA LEU A 55 -24.27 4.22 -4.37
C LEU A 55 -24.15 2.93 -3.53
N PRO A 56 -25.03 1.93 -3.74
CA PRO A 56 -25.04 0.72 -2.92
C PRO A 56 -23.69 -0.02 -2.83
N HIS A 57 -22.94 -0.11 -3.94
CA HIS A 57 -21.64 -0.80 -3.98
C HIS A 57 -20.50 -0.03 -3.31
N GLU A 58 -20.68 1.26 -2.98
CA GLU A 58 -19.64 2.07 -2.33
C GLU A 58 -19.61 1.84 -0.81
N ASN A 59 -20.68 1.29 -0.21
CA ASN A 59 -20.79 0.99 1.23
C ASN A 59 -20.24 2.11 2.13
N ARG A 60 -20.56 3.37 1.80
CA ARG A 60 -19.92 4.55 2.42
C ARG A 60 -20.10 4.58 3.94
N VAL A 61 -18.99 4.80 4.64
CA VAL A 61 -18.93 5.11 6.08
C VAL A 61 -18.27 6.46 6.27
N ASP A 62 -18.90 7.33 7.05
CA ASP A 62 -18.43 8.69 7.29
C ASP A 62 -17.48 8.75 8.50
N TYR A 63 -16.28 9.28 8.29
CA TYR A 63 -15.32 9.54 9.37
C TYR A 63 -14.42 10.72 9.02
N LYS A 64 -14.21 11.65 9.95
CA LYS A 64 -13.30 12.81 9.77
C LYS A 64 -11.93 12.51 10.36
N GLY A 65 -10.85 12.98 9.72
CA GLY A 65 -9.47 12.74 10.15
C GLY A 65 -8.62 12.07 9.08
N GLY A 66 -7.44 11.60 9.46
CA GLY A 66 -6.47 10.98 8.54
C GLY A 66 -6.91 9.63 7.96
N LYS A 67 -6.05 9.04 7.15
CA LYS A 67 -6.26 7.70 6.56
C LYS A 67 -6.40 6.63 7.62
N TRP A 68 -5.40 6.52 8.49
CA TRP A 68 -5.36 5.44 9.47
C TRP A 68 -6.35 5.64 10.62
N ASP A 69 -6.68 6.88 10.99
CA ASP A 69 -7.75 7.14 11.97
C ASP A 69 -9.10 6.59 11.48
N GLY A 70 -9.44 6.82 10.20
CA GLY A 70 -10.69 6.33 9.61
C GLY A 70 -10.72 4.82 9.45
N ILE A 71 -9.61 4.22 8.97
CA ILE A 71 -9.48 2.77 8.85
C ILE A 71 -9.55 2.11 10.23
N HIS A 72 -8.85 2.64 11.24
CA HIS A 72 -8.92 2.17 12.61
C HIS A 72 -10.34 2.21 13.15
N ALA A 73 -11.03 3.34 12.99
CA ALA A 73 -12.41 3.49 13.47
C ALA A 73 -13.36 2.50 12.80
N LEU A 74 -13.25 2.31 11.49
CA LEU A 74 -14.05 1.36 10.73
C LEU A 74 -13.84 -0.09 11.22
N LEU A 75 -12.58 -0.55 11.23
CA LEU A 75 -12.25 -1.92 11.61
C LEU A 75 -12.47 -2.21 13.10
N SER A 76 -12.41 -1.19 13.96
CA SER A 76 -12.76 -1.34 15.38
C SER A 76 -14.28 -1.44 15.60
N GLN A 77 -15.08 -0.77 14.77
CA GLN A 77 -16.54 -0.83 14.84
C GLN A 77 -17.13 -2.06 14.14
N GLN A 78 -16.41 -2.61 13.16
CA GLN A 78 -16.79 -3.77 12.37
C GLN A 78 -15.64 -4.80 12.36
N PRO A 79 -15.29 -5.39 13.53
CA PRO A 79 -14.20 -6.35 13.63
C PRO A 79 -14.44 -7.61 12.77
N GLU A 80 -15.70 -7.94 12.48
CA GLU A 80 -16.08 -9.07 11.61
C GLU A 80 -15.52 -8.96 10.18
N LEU A 81 -15.14 -7.75 9.74
CA LEU A 81 -14.45 -7.57 8.46
C LEU A 81 -13.09 -8.29 8.45
N LEU A 82 -12.39 -8.34 9.59
CA LEU A 82 -11.10 -9.04 9.71
C LEU A 82 -11.27 -10.57 9.72
N ASP A 83 -12.41 -11.07 10.17
CA ASP A 83 -12.70 -12.51 10.16
C ASP A 83 -13.22 -12.99 8.80
N ARG A 84 -13.92 -12.10 8.08
CA ARG A 84 -14.63 -12.43 6.84
C ARG A 84 -13.71 -12.45 5.61
N TYR A 85 -12.81 -11.47 5.49
CA TYR A 85 -11.98 -11.33 4.31
C TYR A 85 -10.63 -12.02 4.50
N GLN A 86 -10.08 -12.56 3.42
CA GLN A 86 -8.73 -13.12 3.39
C GLN A 86 -7.69 -12.00 3.22
N TYR A 87 -7.99 -11.02 2.35
CA TYR A 87 -7.12 -9.89 2.05
C TYR A 87 -7.88 -8.56 2.12
N ILE A 88 -7.20 -7.54 2.65
CA ILE A 88 -7.71 -6.18 2.79
C ILE A 88 -6.70 -5.22 2.16
N CYS A 89 -7.11 -4.54 1.08
CA CYS A 89 -6.34 -3.49 0.43
C CYS A 89 -6.74 -2.12 0.98
N LEU A 90 -5.75 -1.30 1.33
CA LEU A 90 -5.92 0.02 1.91
C LEU A 90 -5.32 1.11 0.99
N PRO A 91 -5.85 1.30 -0.24
CA PRO A 91 -5.30 2.26 -1.20
C PRO A 91 -5.57 3.72 -0.81
N ASP A 92 -4.64 4.59 -1.18
CA ASP A 92 -4.88 6.03 -1.28
C ASP A 92 -5.92 6.34 -2.37
N ASP A 93 -6.58 7.48 -2.23
CA ASP A 93 -7.77 7.82 -3.00
C ASP A 93 -7.47 8.44 -4.37
N ASP A 94 -6.21 8.65 -4.69
CA ASP A 94 -5.67 9.30 -5.88
C ASP A 94 -4.88 8.35 -6.78
N LEU A 95 -5.07 7.04 -6.57
CA LEU A 95 -4.57 6.00 -7.44
C LEU A 95 -5.52 5.78 -8.61
N GLU A 96 -5.03 6.05 -9.81
CA GLU A 96 -5.67 5.60 -11.04
C GLU A 96 -5.28 4.14 -11.28
N ALA A 97 -6.31 3.29 -11.28
CA ALA A 97 -6.23 1.84 -11.47
C ALA A 97 -7.54 1.36 -12.11
N ASP A 98 -7.55 0.10 -12.55
CA ASP A 98 -8.73 -0.57 -13.06
C ASP A 98 -9.05 -1.85 -12.27
N ARG A 99 -10.25 -2.41 -12.51
CA ARG A 99 -10.73 -3.64 -11.89
C ARG A 99 -9.77 -4.81 -12.08
N ALA A 100 -9.34 -5.03 -13.32
CA ALA A 100 -8.48 -6.15 -13.68
C ALA A 100 -7.14 -6.12 -12.92
N THR A 101 -6.56 -4.93 -12.72
CA THR A 101 -5.31 -4.75 -11.97
C THR A 101 -5.50 -5.10 -10.49
N ILE A 102 -6.60 -4.66 -9.88
CA ILE A 102 -6.91 -4.92 -8.46
C ILE A 102 -7.21 -6.41 -8.23
N GLU A 103 -8.04 -7.02 -9.07
CA GLU A 103 -8.37 -8.45 -9.00
C GLU A 103 -7.13 -9.34 -9.23
N ALA A 104 -6.28 -8.98 -10.22
CA ALA A 104 -5.03 -9.68 -10.46
C ALA A 104 -4.04 -9.55 -9.29
N MET A 105 -4.04 -8.41 -8.58
CA MET A 105 -3.24 -8.23 -7.38
C MET A 105 -3.71 -9.19 -6.29
N PHE A 106 -5.00 -9.24 -5.97
CA PHE A 106 -5.55 -10.18 -4.98
C PHE A 106 -5.29 -11.64 -5.37
N THR A 107 -5.42 -11.97 -6.66
CA THR A 107 -5.10 -13.30 -7.19
C THR A 107 -3.63 -13.65 -6.96
N ASN A 108 -2.70 -12.72 -7.21
CA ASN A 108 -1.28 -12.94 -6.97
C ASN A 108 -0.94 -13.02 -5.48
N MET A 109 -1.60 -12.22 -4.62
CA MET A 109 -1.47 -12.31 -3.16
C MET A 109 -1.79 -13.72 -2.68
N ARG A 110 -2.94 -14.30 -3.11
CA ARG A 110 -3.33 -15.68 -2.81
C ARG A 110 -2.36 -16.70 -3.36
N ARG A 111 -2.05 -16.61 -4.66
CA ARG A 111 -1.20 -17.59 -5.37
C ARG A 111 0.18 -17.71 -4.74
N LEU A 112 0.73 -16.61 -4.25
CA LEU A 112 2.05 -16.54 -3.64
C LEU A 112 2.02 -16.69 -2.11
N GLY A 113 0.84 -16.76 -1.49
CA GLY A 113 0.69 -16.86 -0.04
C GLY A 113 1.22 -15.64 0.72
N LEU A 114 1.16 -14.45 0.11
CA LEU A 114 1.78 -13.25 0.68
C LEU A 114 1.05 -12.79 1.95
N HIS A 115 1.82 -12.23 2.87
CA HIS A 115 1.36 -11.51 4.05
C HIS A 115 0.99 -10.08 3.68
N ILE A 116 1.77 -9.46 2.79
CA ILE A 116 1.51 -8.12 2.30
C ILE A 116 2.05 -7.94 0.87
N GLY A 117 1.40 -7.10 0.08
CA GLY A 117 1.94 -6.68 -1.21
C GLY A 117 1.33 -5.37 -1.68
N GLN A 118 1.84 -4.85 -2.79
CA GLN A 118 1.29 -3.65 -3.42
C GLN A 118 1.52 -3.68 -4.94
N PRO A 119 0.69 -2.97 -5.72
CA PRO A 119 1.04 -2.67 -7.10
C PRO A 119 2.31 -1.81 -7.15
N SER A 120 3.05 -1.89 -8.25
CA SER A 120 4.08 -0.90 -8.55
C SER A 120 3.47 0.41 -9.03
N LEU A 121 4.25 1.47 -9.04
CA LEU A 121 3.85 2.75 -9.61
C LEU A 121 4.35 2.92 -11.05
N THR A 122 3.52 3.47 -11.93
CA THR A 122 3.97 3.92 -13.25
C THR A 122 5.05 5.00 -13.13
N LEU A 123 5.93 5.14 -14.13
CA LEU A 123 7.03 6.11 -14.07
C LEU A 123 6.52 7.57 -14.09
N ASP A 124 5.33 7.81 -14.62
CA ASP A 124 4.66 9.11 -14.64
C ASP A 124 3.85 9.41 -13.37
N SER A 125 4.00 8.60 -12.33
CA SER A 125 3.46 8.81 -10.99
C SER A 125 4.23 9.88 -10.19
N TYR A 126 3.59 10.48 -9.19
CA TYR A 126 4.31 11.05 -8.06
C TYR A 126 4.82 9.91 -7.16
N TYR A 127 6.06 9.96 -6.68
CA TYR A 127 6.62 8.89 -5.85
C TYR A 127 7.62 9.42 -4.82
N SER A 128 7.83 8.65 -3.74
CA SER A 128 8.86 8.94 -2.72
C SER A 128 10.13 8.10 -2.93
N HIS A 129 9.98 6.86 -3.41
CA HIS A 129 11.05 5.88 -3.47
C HIS A 129 11.07 5.11 -4.80
N LEU A 130 12.20 5.17 -5.53
CA LEU A 130 12.41 4.42 -6.78
C LEU A 130 12.14 2.90 -6.68
N PRO A 131 12.40 2.21 -5.54
CA PRO A 131 12.03 0.81 -5.40
C PRO A 131 10.56 0.48 -5.66
N PHE A 132 9.62 1.41 -5.47
CA PHE A 132 8.20 1.14 -5.69
C PHE A 132 7.72 1.46 -7.11
N LEU A 133 8.57 2.05 -7.95
CA LEU A 133 8.27 2.22 -9.37
C LEU A 133 8.35 0.87 -10.11
N ARG A 134 7.62 0.80 -11.21
CA ARG A 134 7.55 -0.36 -12.09
C ARG A 134 8.88 -0.59 -12.80
N CYS A 135 9.46 -1.78 -12.60
CA CYS A 135 10.54 -2.32 -13.42
C CYS A 135 9.98 -3.32 -14.44
N LYS A 136 9.92 -2.95 -15.72
CA LYS A 136 9.30 -3.77 -16.80
C LYS A 136 9.96 -5.14 -16.95
N SER A 137 11.21 -5.26 -16.51
CA SER A 137 11.98 -6.50 -16.51
C SER A 137 11.43 -7.58 -15.58
N PHE A 138 10.60 -7.23 -14.60
CA PHE A 138 10.04 -8.17 -13.64
C PHE A 138 8.51 -8.30 -13.75
N GLU A 139 8.00 -9.45 -13.30
CA GLU A 139 6.58 -9.64 -13.00
C GLU A 139 6.29 -9.14 -11.57
N PHE A 140 7.14 -9.56 -10.62
CA PHE A 140 7.11 -9.09 -9.24
C PHE A 140 8.49 -9.19 -8.59
N ARG A 141 8.65 -8.44 -7.50
CA ARG A 141 9.85 -8.43 -6.66
C ARG A 141 9.45 -8.72 -5.22
N LEU A 142 10.17 -9.63 -4.57
CA LEU A 142 10.06 -9.84 -3.13
C LEU A 142 10.88 -8.75 -2.42
N VAL A 143 10.23 -8.05 -1.49
CA VAL A 143 10.76 -6.85 -0.84
C VAL A 143 10.67 -6.94 0.66
N ASP A 144 11.57 -6.24 1.36
CA ASP A 144 11.59 -6.20 2.82
C ASP A 144 10.66 -5.14 3.42
N THR A 145 10.13 -4.25 2.58
CA THR A 145 9.33 -3.09 2.99
C THR A 145 8.25 -2.81 1.94
N ILE A 146 7.04 -2.47 2.37
CA ILE A 146 5.90 -2.10 1.50
C ILE A 146 5.44 -0.70 1.91
N GLU A 147 5.11 0.17 0.95
CA GLU A 147 4.73 1.57 1.20
C GLU A 147 3.30 1.68 1.72
N ILE A 148 3.02 2.74 2.47
CA ILE A 148 1.69 3.07 3.00
C ILE A 148 0.62 3.39 1.95
N MET A 149 1.00 3.65 0.71
CA MET A 149 0.12 4.18 -0.33
C MET A 149 -0.93 3.16 -0.78
N ALA A 150 -0.54 1.92 -1.07
CA ALA A 150 -1.46 0.87 -1.54
C ALA A 150 -1.19 -0.52 -0.95
N PRO A 151 -1.04 -0.67 0.38
CA PRO A 151 -0.78 -1.97 0.98
C PRO A 151 -2.03 -2.85 0.88
N CYS A 152 -1.84 -4.06 0.37
CA CYS A 152 -2.79 -5.16 0.42
C CYS A 152 -2.29 -6.18 1.45
N LEU A 153 -2.98 -6.26 2.59
CA LEU A 153 -2.57 -7.08 3.72
C LEU A 153 -3.44 -8.34 3.81
N ARG A 154 -2.84 -9.45 4.23
CA ARG A 154 -3.62 -10.58 4.74
C ARG A 154 -4.34 -10.15 6.02
N ALA A 155 -5.55 -10.65 6.25
CA ALA A 155 -6.40 -10.14 7.33
C ALA A 155 -5.79 -10.31 8.73
N ASP A 156 -5.02 -11.36 8.98
CA ASP A 156 -4.27 -11.55 10.24
C ASP A 156 -3.16 -10.50 10.44
N VAL A 157 -2.50 -10.06 9.37
CA VAL A 157 -1.52 -8.96 9.39
C VAL A 157 -2.24 -7.64 9.65
N ALA A 158 -3.38 -7.40 9.00
CA ALA A 158 -4.20 -6.22 9.25
C ALA A 158 -4.70 -6.16 10.71
N ALA A 159 -5.14 -7.29 11.27
CA ALA A 159 -5.57 -7.40 12.66
C ALA A 159 -4.44 -7.09 13.64
N LYS A 160 -3.23 -7.61 13.41
CA LYS A 160 -2.05 -7.27 14.22
C LYS A 160 -1.67 -5.79 14.13
N MET A 161 -1.80 -5.17 12.95
CA MET A 161 -1.49 -3.76 12.74
C MET A 161 -2.55 -2.80 13.27
N LEU A 162 -3.80 -3.24 13.44
CA LEU A 162 -4.93 -2.40 13.79
C LEU A 162 -4.65 -1.48 15.00
N PRO A 163 -4.09 -1.94 16.13
CA PRO A 163 -3.79 -1.05 17.26
C PRO A 163 -2.85 0.11 16.94
N LEU A 164 -1.97 -0.06 15.95
CA LEU A 164 -0.99 0.95 15.53
C LEU A 164 -1.56 2.00 14.58
N PHE A 165 -2.71 1.72 13.96
CA PHE A 165 -3.42 2.70 13.13
C PHE A 165 -4.00 3.83 13.99
N LYS A 166 -4.29 3.55 15.26
CA LYS A 166 -4.80 4.53 16.22
C LYS A 166 -3.81 5.68 16.37
N ASN A 167 -4.31 6.91 16.18
CA ASN A 167 -3.53 8.14 16.30
C ASN A 167 -2.38 8.29 15.28
N SER A 168 -2.35 7.47 14.22
CA SER A 168 -1.37 7.59 13.15
C SER A 168 -1.94 8.46 12.04
N MET A 169 -1.54 9.73 11.97
CA MET A 169 -2.10 10.63 10.95
C MET A 169 -1.48 10.37 9.59
N SER A 170 -0.16 10.17 9.53
CA SER A 170 0.56 9.91 8.27
C SER A 170 0.74 8.44 7.97
N GLY A 171 0.88 7.60 9.00
CA GLY A 171 1.30 6.21 8.83
C GLY A 171 2.79 6.04 8.60
N PHE A 172 3.58 7.11 8.56
CA PHE A 172 5.01 6.99 8.29
C PHE A 172 5.70 6.21 9.41
N GLY A 173 6.35 5.11 9.05
CA GLY A 173 6.93 4.14 9.98
C GLY A 173 6.11 2.85 10.14
N LEU A 174 4.80 2.85 9.82
CA LEU A 174 4.00 1.61 9.78
C LEU A 174 4.47 0.66 8.67
N ASP A 175 4.97 1.26 7.59
CA ASP A 175 5.54 0.63 6.40
C ASP A 175 6.77 -0.26 6.67
N LEU A 176 7.44 -0.05 7.80
CA LEU A 176 8.56 -0.86 8.29
C LEU A 176 8.15 -2.01 9.22
N LEU A 177 6.87 -2.11 9.59
CA LEU A 177 6.40 -3.05 10.61
C LEU A 177 5.72 -4.28 10.01
N TRP A 178 4.80 -4.10 9.06
CA TRP A 178 3.93 -5.19 8.59
C TRP A 178 4.65 -6.32 7.85
N THR A 179 5.86 -6.08 7.33
CA THR A 179 6.69 -7.10 6.68
C THR A 179 7.43 -7.98 7.70
N ARG A 180 7.30 -7.68 9.00
CA ARG A 180 8.09 -8.24 10.09
C ARG A 180 7.24 -8.87 11.21
N LEU A 181 5.95 -9.10 11.00
CA LEU A 181 5.02 -9.55 12.06
C LEU A 181 4.88 -11.06 12.22
N ALA A 182 5.52 -11.86 11.36
CA ALA A 182 5.56 -13.31 11.47
C ALA A 182 6.96 -13.79 11.87
N GLU A 183 7.06 -15.03 12.34
CA GLU A 183 8.35 -15.67 12.61
C GLU A 183 9.13 -15.90 11.32
N GLU A 184 8.43 -16.32 10.26
CA GLU A 184 8.96 -16.47 8.91
C GLU A 184 8.36 -15.38 7.99
N ASN A 185 9.17 -14.40 7.62
CA ASN A 185 8.80 -13.30 6.72
C ASN A 185 9.47 -13.38 5.34
N HIS A 186 10.35 -14.37 5.13
CA HIS A 186 11.01 -14.53 3.84
C HIS A 186 10.01 -15.01 2.78
N GLY A 187 9.94 -14.28 1.67
CA GLY A 187 9.04 -14.58 0.56
C GLY A 187 7.58 -14.17 0.77
N THR A 188 7.26 -13.44 1.84
CA THR A 188 5.87 -13.11 2.19
C THR A 188 5.45 -11.69 1.79
N SER A 189 6.33 -10.92 1.17
CA SER A 189 6.12 -9.50 0.87
C SER A 189 6.54 -9.16 -0.55
N ALA A 190 5.66 -8.56 -1.37
CA ALA A 190 5.95 -8.32 -2.80
C ALA A 190 5.45 -7.00 -3.38
N VAL A 191 6.18 -6.48 -4.38
CA VAL A 191 5.74 -5.42 -5.29
C VAL A 191 5.46 -6.02 -6.66
N PHE A 192 4.29 -5.75 -7.23
CA PHE A 192 3.87 -6.28 -8.54
C PHE A 192 4.20 -5.31 -9.69
N ASP A 193 5.29 -5.57 -10.42
CA ASP A 193 5.70 -4.80 -11.60
C ASP A 193 4.84 -5.06 -12.86
N ALA A 194 4.13 -6.19 -12.89
CA ALA A 194 3.15 -6.49 -13.93
C ALA A 194 1.83 -5.73 -13.76
N LEU A 195 1.57 -5.20 -12.56
CA LEU A 195 0.30 -4.59 -12.15
C LEU A 195 0.51 -3.13 -11.71
N PRO A 196 1.03 -2.23 -12.58
CA PRO A 196 1.29 -0.87 -12.17
C PRO A 196 0.02 -0.04 -12.05
N VAL A 197 -0.02 0.87 -11.08
CA VAL A 197 -1.06 1.91 -10.93
C VAL A 197 -0.41 3.29 -11.02
N ARG A 198 -1.20 4.33 -11.33
CA ARG A 198 -0.68 5.71 -11.42
C ARG A 198 -1.09 6.53 -10.21
N HIS A 199 -0.12 7.03 -9.45
CA HIS A 199 -0.35 7.96 -8.36
C HIS A 199 -0.41 9.41 -8.88
N THR A 200 -1.60 10.01 -8.78
CA THR A 200 -1.96 11.18 -9.59
C THR A 200 -1.72 12.53 -8.91
N ARG A 201 -1.43 12.56 -7.60
CA ARG A 201 -1.23 13.81 -6.83
C ARG A 201 0.12 13.86 -6.11
N PRO A 202 0.64 15.07 -5.80
CA PRO A 202 1.86 15.20 -5.01
C PRO A 202 1.77 14.58 -3.62
N VAL A 203 2.79 13.83 -3.24
CA VAL A 203 2.91 13.21 -1.91
C VAL A 203 2.83 14.26 -0.81
N GLY A 204 2.01 14.01 0.21
CA GLY A 204 1.96 14.79 1.45
C GLY A 204 1.15 16.10 1.39
N ALA A 205 0.58 16.48 0.24
CA ALA A 205 -0.12 17.76 0.07
C ALA A 205 -1.34 17.92 1.00
N HIS A 206 -2.18 16.89 1.14
CA HIS A 206 -3.43 16.97 1.90
C HIS A 206 -3.25 16.90 3.43
N LEU A 207 -2.20 16.23 3.89
CA LEU A 207 -2.01 15.94 5.31
C LEU A 207 -1.15 16.99 6.03
N ALA A 208 -0.23 17.64 5.31
CA ALA A 208 0.73 18.58 5.89
C ALA A 208 0.07 19.70 6.69
N THR A 209 -0.95 20.36 6.12
CA THR A 209 -1.65 21.48 6.79
C THR A 209 -2.35 21.04 8.08
N THR A 210 -2.96 19.85 8.08
CA THR A 210 -3.69 19.32 9.26
C THR A 210 -2.72 18.91 10.36
N MET A 211 -1.63 18.22 10.02
CA MET A 211 -0.62 17.81 11.01
C MET A 211 0.06 19.00 11.67
N LEU A 212 0.41 20.05 10.90
CA LEU A 212 1.01 21.27 11.43
C LEU A 212 0.12 21.94 12.50
N LYS A 213 -1.20 21.98 12.29
CA LYS A 213 -2.15 22.55 13.28
C LYS A 213 -2.18 21.78 14.60
N THR A 214 -1.84 20.49 14.58
CA THR A 214 -1.80 19.62 15.76
C THR A 214 -0.42 19.51 16.41
N GLY A 215 0.60 20.20 15.88
CA GLY A 215 1.98 20.11 16.35
C GLY A 215 2.66 18.76 16.04
N ARG A 216 2.05 17.91 15.21
CA ARG A 216 2.60 16.62 14.79
C ARG A 216 3.29 16.75 13.44
N THR A 217 4.24 15.86 13.16
CA THR A 217 4.87 15.71 11.84
C THR A 217 5.04 14.24 11.51
N PRO A 218 5.07 13.85 10.22
CA PRO A 218 5.33 12.45 9.84
C PRO A 218 6.65 11.93 10.44
N HIS A 219 7.68 12.77 10.52
CA HIS A 219 8.97 12.42 11.11
C HIS A 219 8.89 12.20 12.63
N ASN A 220 7.94 12.82 13.33
CA ASN A 220 7.72 12.55 14.76
C ASN A 220 7.08 11.18 14.96
N GLU A 221 6.07 10.84 14.15
CA GLU A 221 5.43 9.51 14.16
C GLU A 221 6.46 8.41 13.86
N TYR A 222 7.27 8.61 12.80
CA TYR A 222 8.36 7.71 12.44
C TYR A 222 9.34 7.49 13.59
N ARG A 223 9.85 8.58 14.20
CA ARG A 223 10.83 8.48 15.29
C ARG A 223 10.27 7.77 16.51
N GLN A 224 8.99 7.98 16.81
CA GLN A 224 8.32 7.28 17.90
C GLN A 224 8.27 5.77 17.65
N LEU A 225 7.81 5.36 16.46
CA LEU A 225 7.76 3.94 16.08
C LEU A 225 9.16 3.32 16.01
N ALA A 226 10.13 4.04 15.44
CA ALA A 226 11.52 3.59 15.34
C ALA A 226 12.13 3.35 16.73
N SER A 227 11.89 4.26 17.67
CA SER A 227 12.32 4.12 19.07
C SER A 227 11.61 2.97 19.79
N GLN A 228 10.35 2.70 19.44
CA GLN A 228 9.54 1.67 20.10
C GLN A 228 9.86 0.26 19.60
N TYR A 229 10.11 0.10 18.30
CA TYR A 229 10.22 -1.20 17.64
C TYR A 229 11.62 -1.49 17.05
N GLY A 230 12.56 -0.55 17.15
CA GLY A 230 13.97 -0.80 16.85
C GLY A 230 14.28 -0.95 15.36
N PHE A 231 13.81 -0.01 14.53
CA PHE A 231 14.13 0.01 13.10
C PHE A 231 14.87 1.29 12.68
N GLY A 232 15.64 1.18 11.59
CA GLY A 232 16.54 2.22 11.09
C GLY A 232 15.90 3.13 10.06
N GLU A 233 16.68 3.52 9.04
CA GLU A 233 16.23 4.34 7.90
C GLU A 233 15.31 3.56 6.94
N PHE A 234 14.25 4.19 6.46
CA PHE A 234 13.37 3.66 5.44
C PHE A 234 14.08 3.58 4.08
N PHE A 235 14.36 2.36 3.62
CA PHE A 235 14.79 2.10 2.24
C PHE A 235 14.39 0.69 1.81
N PRO A 236 13.40 0.52 0.90
CA PRO A 236 12.96 -0.80 0.46
C PRO A 236 14.03 -1.49 -0.38
N LEU A 237 14.30 -2.77 -0.09
CA LEU A 237 15.22 -3.61 -0.85
C LEU A 237 14.48 -4.78 -1.50
N SER A 238 14.74 -4.99 -2.79
CA SER A 238 14.26 -6.18 -3.50
C SER A 238 15.26 -7.33 -3.37
N TYR A 239 14.95 -8.38 -2.59
CA TYR A 239 15.89 -9.46 -2.30
C TYR A 239 15.77 -10.66 -3.22
N GLU A 240 14.59 -10.88 -3.77
CA GLU A 240 14.35 -11.80 -4.88
C GLU A 240 13.43 -11.13 -5.91
N ALA A 241 13.45 -11.63 -7.14
CA ALA A 241 12.53 -11.19 -8.19
C ALA A 241 12.20 -12.33 -9.14
N VAL A 242 11.03 -12.26 -9.77
CA VAL A 242 10.64 -13.18 -10.86
C VAL A 242 10.44 -12.35 -12.11
N ASP A 243 11.11 -12.72 -13.19
CA ASP A 243 10.90 -12.06 -14.48
C ASP A 243 9.67 -12.59 -15.22
N ARG A 244 9.27 -11.91 -16.29
CA ARG A 244 8.09 -12.26 -17.09
C ARG A 244 8.17 -13.64 -17.78
N LYS A 245 9.35 -14.29 -17.75
CA LYS A 245 9.55 -15.66 -18.24
C LYS A 245 9.56 -16.68 -17.10
N GLY A 246 9.23 -16.26 -15.88
CA GLY A 246 9.25 -17.09 -14.67
C GLY A 246 10.64 -17.34 -14.10
N ARG A 247 11.70 -16.70 -14.60
CA ARG A 247 13.06 -16.92 -14.07
C ARG A 247 13.23 -16.19 -12.75
N ARG A 248 13.77 -16.90 -11.75
CA ARG A 248 14.05 -16.36 -10.43
C ARG A 248 15.42 -15.68 -10.37
N TRP A 249 15.45 -14.50 -9.78
CA TRP A 249 16.64 -13.70 -9.52
C TRP A 249 16.81 -13.60 -8.01
N ARG A 250 17.94 -14.07 -7.47
CA ARG A 250 18.23 -14.04 -6.01
C ARG A 250 19.40 -13.12 -5.63
N SER A 251 20.01 -12.47 -6.62
CA SER A 251 21.13 -11.55 -6.39
C SER A 251 20.61 -10.12 -6.32
N LYS A 252 20.59 -9.57 -5.10
CA LYS A 252 20.22 -8.17 -4.85
C LYS A 252 20.93 -7.19 -5.79
N PRO A 253 22.28 -7.20 -5.91
CA PRO A 253 22.96 -6.29 -6.83
C PRO A 253 22.48 -6.43 -8.28
N MET A 254 22.23 -7.66 -8.75
CA MET A 254 21.75 -7.89 -10.11
C MET A 254 20.33 -7.39 -10.33
N ILE A 255 19.45 -7.54 -9.32
CA ILE A 255 18.10 -6.95 -9.34
C ILE A 255 18.22 -5.43 -9.43
N GLY A 256 19.06 -4.81 -8.60
CA GLY A 256 19.29 -3.36 -8.60
C GLY A 256 19.86 -2.84 -9.93
N LEU A 257 20.87 -3.52 -10.48
CA LEU A 257 21.42 -3.22 -11.81
C LEU A 257 20.35 -3.30 -12.90
N ARG A 258 19.50 -4.33 -12.83
CA ARG A 258 18.42 -4.50 -13.80
C ARG A 258 17.38 -3.39 -13.70
N MET A 259 16.99 -3.01 -12.49
CA MET A 259 16.10 -1.86 -12.25
C MET A 259 16.68 -0.56 -12.80
N VAL A 260 17.96 -0.28 -12.51
CA VAL A 260 18.62 0.93 -13.03
C VAL A 260 18.68 0.92 -14.56
N ALA A 261 18.99 -0.22 -15.18
CA ALA A 261 19.00 -0.34 -16.64
C ALA A 261 17.59 -0.06 -17.24
N ASP A 262 16.54 -0.64 -16.65
CA ASP A 262 15.15 -0.43 -17.05
C ASP A 262 14.74 1.05 -16.95
N TYR A 263 15.07 1.69 -15.81
CA TYR A 263 14.76 3.10 -15.57
C TYR A 263 15.55 4.06 -16.47
N LEU A 264 16.79 3.72 -16.85
CA LEU A 264 17.57 4.51 -17.80
C LEU A 264 16.99 4.45 -19.21
N LEU A 265 16.49 3.29 -19.65
CA LEU A 265 15.83 3.12 -20.94
C LEU A 265 14.56 3.97 -21.04
N ASP A 266 13.78 4.03 -19.96
CA ASP A 266 12.52 4.76 -19.90
C ASP A 266 12.61 6.14 -19.20
N ARG A 267 13.81 6.72 -19.08
CA ARG A 267 14.04 7.96 -18.31
C ARG A 267 13.13 9.15 -18.70
N LYS A 268 12.63 9.18 -19.94
CA LYS A 268 11.73 10.23 -20.43
C LYS A 268 10.29 10.10 -19.91
N ALA A 269 9.91 8.93 -19.42
CA ALA A 269 8.58 8.67 -18.85
C ALA A 269 8.47 9.12 -17.38
N PHE A 270 9.59 9.48 -16.74
CA PHE A 270 9.59 9.91 -15.35
C PHE A 270 8.91 11.27 -15.20
N ARG A 271 7.85 11.32 -14.37
CA ARG A 271 7.24 12.59 -13.96
C ARG A 271 8.24 13.47 -13.21
N GLN A 272 9.04 12.86 -12.36
CA GLN A 272 10.02 13.52 -11.50
C GLN A 272 11.44 13.14 -11.94
N ALA A 273 11.92 13.72 -13.04
CA ALA A 273 13.27 13.44 -13.55
C ALA A 273 14.40 14.19 -12.81
N ASN A 274 14.07 15.09 -11.88
CA ASN A 274 15.05 15.87 -11.12
C ASN A 274 15.95 14.95 -10.29
N ARG A 275 17.27 15.10 -10.45
CA ARG A 275 18.29 14.28 -9.77
C ARG A 275 18.12 12.76 -10.03
N LEU A 276 17.49 12.35 -11.13
CA LEU A 276 17.25 10.93 -11.45
C LEU A 276 18.54 10.11 -11.39
N MET A 277 19.65 10.59 -11.96
CA MET A 277 20.93 9.88 -11.91
C MET A 277 21.41 9.64 -10.49
N GLU A 278 21.29 10.63 -9.60
CA GLU A 278 21.66 10.47 -8.19
C GLU A 278 20.77 9.45 -7.48
N LEU A 279 19.46 9.49 -7.75
CA LEU A 279 18.50 8.52 -7.20
C LEU A 279 18.81 7.10 -7.68
N LEU A 280 19.16 6.91 -8.96
CA LEU A 280 19.55 5.62 -9.54
C LEU A 280 20.85 5.10 -8.91
N TRP A 281 21.86 5.96 -8.75
CA TRP A 281 23.09 5.59 -8.04
C TRP A 281 22.81 5.19 -6.59
N ARG A 282 21.94 5.95 -5.91
CA ARG A 282 21.53 5.64 -4.54
C ARG A 282 20.80 4.29 -4.46
N LEU A 283 19.90 4.01 -5.40
CA LEU A 283 19.20 2.73 -5.51
C LEU A 283 20.19 1.57 -5.64
N LEU A 284 21.08 1.63 -6.63
CA LEU A 284 22.07 0.58 -6.86
C LEU A 284 22.99 0.38 -5.65
N ARG A 285 23.51 1.47 -5.09
CA ARG A 285 24.41 1.41 -3.92
C ARG A 285 23.73 0.77 -2.72
N ARG A 286 22.46 1.10 -2.46
CA ARG A 286 21.69 0.54 -1.34
C ARG A 286 21.38 -0.93 -1.58
N GLN A 287 20.94 -1.28 -2.78
CA GLN A 287 20.68 -2.66 -3.17
C GLN A 287 21.92 -3.57 -3.04
N TYR A 288 23.10 -3.01 -3.31
CA TYR A 288 24.38 -3.69 -3.11
C TYR A 288 24.81 -3.80 -1.65
N SER A 289 24.80 -2.69 -0.90
CA SER A 289 25.49 -2.60 0.39
C SER A 289 24.62 -2.83 1.63
N LYS A 290 23.30 -2.72 1.53
CA LYS A 290 22.41 -2.85 2.69
C LYS A 290 21.90 -4.26 2.86
N SER A 291 21.83 -4.71 4.11
CA SER A 291 21.17 -5.96 4.49
C SER A 291 19.66 -5.79 4.45
N VAL A 292 19.00 -6.88 4.06
CA VAL A 292 17.54 -7.01 4.14
C VAL A 292 17.17 -7.19 5.60
N ASP A 293 16.15 -6.48 6.07
CA ASP A 293 15.66 -6.63 7.43
C ASP A 293 14.26 -7.26 7.43
N LEU A 294 14.24 -8.57 7.66
CA LEU A 294 13.03 -9.37 7.82
C LEU A 294 12.90 -9.93 9.24
N SER A 295 13.67 -9.38 10.18
CA SER A 295 13.67 -9.83 11.56
C SER A 295 12.30 -9.60 12.20
N GLN A 296 11.82 -10.56 12.99
CA GLN A 296 10.49 -10.46 13.59
C GLN A 296 10.42 -9.29 14.57
N ILE A 297 9.37 -8.48 14.44
CA ILE A 297 8.95 -7.48 15.41
C ILE A 297 7.75 -8.04 16.17
N ILE A 298 7.86 -8.04 17.49
CA ILE A 298 6.74 -8.35 18.38
C ILE A 298 6.07 -7.03 18.76
N LEU A 299 4.81 -6.88 18.37
CA LEU A 299 4.01 -5.73 18.76
C LEU A 299 3.70 -5.82 20.26
N LYS A 300 3.89 -4.73 20.98
CA LYS A 300 3.50 -4.66 22.39
C LYS A 300 1.97 -4.56 22.46
N PRO A 301 1.31 -5.25 23.41
CA PRO A 301 -0.12 -5.14 23.63
C PRO A 301 -0.56 -3.69 23.87
#